data_AF-S0FGZ4-F1
#
_entry.id   AF-S0FGZ4-F1
#
_cell.length_a   1.000
_cell.length_b   1.000
_cell.length_c   1.000
_cell.angle_alpha   90.00
_cell.angle_beta   90.00
_cell.angle_gamma   90.00
#
_symmetry.space_group_name_H-M   'P 1'
#
loop_
_entity.id
_entity.type
_entity.pdbx_description
1 polymer ?
#
loop_
_entity_poly.entity_id
_entity_poly.type
_entity_poly.pdbx_seq_one_letter_code
_entity_poly.pdbx_strand_id
1 'polypeptide(L)'
;MANSLVAATMNAAAMHRLEHKFHFVYGSNTDERAAKEVRQYVRVYNTLKRLRQTFLGLLGYRPTAFYSSTFDETLIRRLFGIKIEEFDLKPIFDSMAAIDAEEVKKDMEKIRSEIKTIEISDEYLENHSRLYLTLRNLIQEQGLNAGIIKCWPEMGVLKTTPCAVLSRMADEGFIIGCEGDMDATIAMLIQNYLTDTTVFMSDLINIDEMENTALFWHCGQAGRKLKDPGSDIKLSNHPLAGQGTAFYTALKSGRVTIARMCKIRDRYKLFLAKGEAVPTKVVTKGVMVNVKMETPVREVLYRIAEEGVPHHYSLVWEDVADEMRLMCKLLDIEVIEV
;
A
#
# COMPACT_ATOMS: atom_id res chain seq x y z
N MET A 1 22.20 33.34 25.17
CA MET A 1 21.72 33.80 23.84
C MET A 1 20.46 34.62 24.06
N ALA A 2 20.54 35.96 24.01
CA ALA A 2 19.37 36.82 24.26
C ALA A 2 18.58 37.18 22.98
N ASN A 3 19.20 37.09 21.79
CA ASN A 3 18.61 37.59 20.54
C ASN A 3 18.18 36.52 19.53
N SER A 4 18.36 35.22 19.81
CA SER A 4 18.04 34.14 18.87
C SER A 4 16.55 34.07 18.56
N LEU A 5 15.68 34.27 19.56
CA LEU A 5 14.23 34.26 19.35
C LEU A 5 13.76 35.45 18.51
N VAL A 6 14.31 36.64 18.74
CA VAL A 6 14.02 37.84 17.93
C VAL A 6 14.44 37.64 16.49
N ALA A 7 15.65 37.10 16.25
CA ALA A 7 16.11 36.79 14.90
C ALA A 7 15.20 35.77 14.20
N ALA A 8 14.76 34.74 14.92
CA ALA A 8 13.91 33.70 14.35
C ALA A 8 12.51 34.21 13.96
N THR A 9 11.86 35.01 14.82
CA THR A 9 10.54 35.59 14.49
C THR A 9 10.63 36.67 13.41
N MET A 10 11.70 37.46 13.39
CA MET A 10 11.97 38.41 12.30
C MET A 10 12.15 37.70 10.95
N ASN A 11 12.93 36.62 10.92
CA ASN A 11 13.12 35.83 9.70
C ASN A 11 11.82 35.12 9.28
N ALA A 12 11.03 34.58 10.22
CA ALA A 12 9.73 34.01 9.93
C ALA A 12 8.79 35.04 9.26
N ALA A 13 8.76 36.26 9.77
CA ALA A 13 7.99 37.35 9.17
C ALA A 13 8.49 37.70 7.75
N ALA A 14 9.81 37.70 7.52
CA ALA A 14 10.38 37.91 6.19
C ALA A 14 9.99 36.78 5.22
N MET A 15 10.06 35.52 5.64
CA MET A 15 9.67 34.36 4.82
C MET A 15 8.19 34.42 4.41
N HIS A 16 7.30 34.83 5.33
CA HIS A 16 5.89 35.08 5.00
C HIS A 16 5.72 36.16 3.94
N ARG A 17 6.44 37.29 4.03
CA ARG A 17 6.39 38.36 3.03
C ARG A 17 6.91 37.95 1.65
N LEU A 18 7.82 36.98 1.62
CA LEU A 18 8.39 36.41 0.39
C LEU A 18 7.58 35.21 -0.15
N GLU A 19 6.45 34.87 0.48
CA GLU A 19 5.62 33.72 0.11
C GLU A 19 6.39 32.39 0.10
N HIS A 20 7.45 32.29 0.91
CA HIS A 20 8.22 31.06 1.07
C HIS A 20 7.62 30.17 2.16
N LYS A 21 7.44 28.89 1.84
CA LYS A 21 7.09 27.87 2.83
C LYS A 21 8.28 27.63 3.76
N PHE A 22 8.07 27.72 5.07
CA PHE A 22 9.07 27.39 6.09
C PHE A 22 8.41 26.72 7.30
N HIS A 23 9.23 26.11 8.15
CA HIS A 23 8.80 25.47 9.39
C HIS A 23 9.59 26.05 10.55
N PHE A 24 8.88 26.45 11.60
CA PHE A 24 9.49 26.95 12.82
C PHE A 24 9.43 25.86 13.89
N VAL A 25 10.60 25.51 14.44
CA VAL A 25 10.74 24.59 15.57
C VAL A 25 11.53 25.31 16.66
N TYR A 26 11.04 25.26 17.90
CA TYR A 26 11.64 25.96 19.03
C TYR A 26 12.03 24.98 20.14
N GLY A 27 13.30 25.00 20.52
CA GLY A 27 13.85 24.22 21.63
C GLY A 27 15.37 24.29 21.66
N SER A 28 15.97 23.79 22.75
CA SER A 28 17.42 23.57 22.80
C SER A 28 17.80 22.33 21.99
N ASN A 29 19.11 22.11 21.79
CA ASN A 29 19.63 20.88 21.19
C ASN A 29 19.40 19.61 22.05
N THR A 30 18.89 19.77 23.27
CA THR A 30 18.52 18.68 24.19
C THR A 30 17.01 18.61 24.42
N ASP A 31 16.21 19.47 23.78
CA ASP A 31 14.75 19.44 23.90
C ASP A 31 14.20 18.35 22.97
N GLU A 32 13.73 17.26 23.57
CA GLU A 32 13.22 16.11 22.83
C GLU A 32 11.97 16.44 22.01
N ARG A 33 11.19 17.46 22.40
CA ARG A 33 10.01 17.90 21.61
C ARG A 33 10.46 18.52 20.29
N ALA A 34 11.45 19.41 20.34
CA ALA A 34 12.03 20.02 19.16
C ALA A 34 12.75 18.98 18.29
N ALA A 35 13.49 18.05 18.90
CA ALA A 35 14.15 16.97 18.18
C ALA A 35 13.13 16.06 17.45
N LYS A 36 12.00 15.73 18.10
CA LYS A 36 10.90 14.97 17.50
C LYS A 36 10.32 15.71 16.29
N GLU A 37 10.00 17.00 16.42
CA GLU A 37 9.45 17.80 15.32
C GLU A 37 10.42 17.86 14.13
N VAL A 38 11.71 18.11 14.37
CA VAL A 38 12.73 18.11 13.29
C VAL A 38 12.80 16.73 12.61
N ARG A 39 12.82 15.63 13.37
CA ARG A 39 12.83 14.28 12.79
C ARG A 39 11.58 14.01 11.96
N GLN A 40 10.40 14.45 12.39
CA GLN A 40 9.16 14.34 11.61
C GLN A 40 9.27 15.08 10.28
N TYR A 41 9.73 16.33 10.28
CA TYR A 41 9.96 17.07 9.03
C TYR A 41 10.95 16.37 8.10
N VAL A 42 12.08 15.89 8.62
CA VAL A 42 13.10 15.18 7.83
C VAL A 42 12.52 13.93 7.20
N ARG A 43 11.79 13.11 7.96
CA ARG A 43 11.11 11.91 7.45
C ARG A 43 10.12 12.25 6.33
N VAL A 44 9.26 13.24 6.55
CA VAL A 44 8.25 13.66 5.56
C VAL A 44 8.90 14.20 4.28
N TYR A 45 9.91 15.06 4.38
CA TYR A 45 10.61 15.57 3.19
C TYR A 45 11.39 14.47 2.46
N ASN A 46 11.93 13.49 3.18
CA ASN A 46 12.53 12.29 2.58
C ASN A 46 11.48 11.49 1.80
N THR A 47 10.29 11.26 2.37
CA THR A 47 9.17 10.60 1.68
C THR A 47 8.75 11.37 0.42
N LEU A 48 8.56 12.69 0.51
CA LEU A 48 8.24 13.54 -0.65
C LEU A 48 9.33 13.49 -1.73
N LYS A 49 10.61 13.39 -1.34
CA LYS A 49 11.72 13.20 -2.28
C LYS A 49 11.64 11.84 -2.96
N ARG A 50 11.41 10.77 -2.21
CA ARG A 50 11.27 9.40 -2.74
C ARG A 50 10.09 9.30 -3.71
N LEU A 51 8.93 9.86 -3.37
CA LEU A 51 7.75 9.91 -4.26
C LEU A 51 8.06 10.62 -5.59
N ARG A 52 8.77 11.74 -5.56
CA ARG A 52 9.21 12.46 -6.78
C ARG A 52 10.19 11.66 -7.64
N GLN A 53 10.87 10.69 -7.05
CA GLN A 53 11.82 9.80 -7.72
C GLN A 53 11.19 8.46 -8.12
N THR A 54 9.97 8.18 -7.68
CA THR A 54 9.26 6.94 -8.02
C THR A 54 8.94 6.90 -9.50
N PHE A 55 9.48 5.87 -10.16
CA PHE A 55 9.04 5.42 -11.48
C PHE A 55 8.14 4.19 -11.32
N LEU A 56 6.85 4.36 -11.65
CA LEU A 56 5.80 3.38 -11.42
C LEU A 56 5.37 2.73 -12.73
N GLY A 57 5.34 1.39 -12.76
CA GLY A 57 4.79 0.64 -13.90
C GLY A 57 3.29 0.35 -13.71
N LEU A 58 2.46 0.82 -14.62
CA LEU A 58 1.03 0.54 -14.69
C LEU A 58 0.80 -0.64 -15.65
N LEU A 59 0.61 -1.84 -15.10
CA LEU A 59 0.46 -3.09 -15.84
C LEU A 59 -1.02 -3.34 -16.13
N GLY A 60 -1.47 -2.82 -17.27
CA GLY A 60 -2.88 -2.60 -17.57
C GLY A 60 -3.49 -1.49 -16.69
N TYR A 61 -4.63 -0.96 -17.13
CA TYR A 61 -5.35 0.08 -16.40
C TYR A 61 -6.16 -0.50 -15.21
N ARG A 62 -7.44 -0.18 -15.09
CA ARG A 62 -8.35 -0.76 -14.08
C ARG A 62 -9.28 -1.82 -14.66
N PRO A 63 -9.82 -2.72 -13.83
CA PRO A 63 -10.97 -3.53 -14.19
C PRO A 63 -12.19 -2.70 -14.64
N THR A 64 -13.08 -3.32 -15.39
CA THR A 64 -14.35 -2.70 -15.81
C THR A 64 -15.21 -2.40 -14.57
N ALA A 65 -15.95 -1.28 -14.59
CA ALA A 65 -16.79 -0.79 -13.49
C ALA A 65 -16.07 -0.35 -12.19
N PHE A 66 -14.73 -0.49 -12.11
CA PHE A 66 -13.93 0.00 -10.97
C PHE A 66 -13.67 1.51 -11.07
N TYR A 67 -14.73 2.31 -11.12
CA TYR A 67 -14.63 3.77 -11.30
C TYR A 67 -13.81 4.45 -10.20
N SER A 68 -13.82 3.90 -8.98
CA SER A 68 -13.00 4.35 -7.86
C SER A 68 -11.49 4.19 -8.08
N SER A 69 -11.08 3.37 -9.05
CA SER A 69 -9.68 3.18 -9.44
C SER A 69 -9.28 4.04 -10.64
N THR A 70 -10.13 4.97 -11.07
CA THR A 70 -9.73 5.99 -12.06
C THR A 70 -8.86 7.04 -11.40
N PHE A 71 -7.84 7.52 -12.11
CA PHE A 71 -6.91 8.51 -11.58
C PHE A 71 -6.61 9.61 -12.60
N ASP A 72 -5.99 10.69 -12.13
CA ASP A 72 -5.47 11.77 -12.96
C ASP A 72 -3.95 11.79 -12.86
N GLU A 73 -3.29 11.29 -13.89
CA GLU A 73 -1.83 11.21 -13.96
C GLU A 73 -1.16 12.58 -13.83
N THR A 74 -1.75 13.63 -14.42
CA THR A 74 -1.18 14.97 -14.35
C THR A 74 -1.27 15.55 -12.94
N LEU A 75 -2.37 15.27 -12.23
CA LEU A 75 -2.55 15.64 -10.83
C LEU A 75 -1.56 14.89 -9.93
N ILE A 76 -1.39 13.58 -10.16
CA ILE A 76 -0.42 12.75 -9.42
C ILE A 76 1.00 13.26 -9.65
N ARG A 77 1.37 13.53 -10.90
CA ARG A 77 2.68 14.08 -11.26
C ARG A 77 2.91 15.44 -10.61
N ARG A 78 1.90 16.30 -10.56
CA ARG A 78 2.00 17.64 -9.94
C ARG A 78 2.15 17.56 -8.42
N LEU A 79 1.37 16.71 -7.74
CA LEU A 79 1.35 16.65 -6.27
C LEU A 79 2.47 15.79 -5.70
N PHE A 80 2.66 14.58 -6.23
CA PHE A 80 3.58 13.58 -5.68
C PHE A 80 4.87 13.47 -6.50
N GLY A 81 4.85 13.88 -7.77
CA GLY A 81 6.00 13.76 -8.67
C GLY A 81 6.23 12.36 -9.21
N ILE A 82 5.33 11.42 -8.98
CA ILE A 82 5.43 10.04 -9.49
C ILE A 82 5.40 10.09 -11.02
N LYS A 83 6.33 9.39 -11.66
CA LYS A 83 6.30 9.13 -13.11
C LYS A 83 5.60 7.79 -13.33
N ILE A 84 4.69 7.71 -14.29
CA ILE A 84 3.97 6.49 -14.64
C ILE A 84 4.39 6.05 -16.05
N GLU A 85 4.61 4.74 -16.22
CA GLU A 85 4.77 4.10 -17.53
C GLU A 85 3.69 3.02 -17.67
N GLU A 86 2.91 3.09 -18.73
CA GLU A 86 1.88 2.09 -19.01
C GLU A 86 2.47 0.90 -19.79
N PHE A 87 2.10 -0.30 -19.37
CA PHE A 87 2.40 -1.54 -20.07
C PHE A 87 1.11 -2.30 -20.31
N ASP A 88 0.83 -2.65 -21.56
CA ASP A 88 -0.22 -3.60 -21.87
C ASP A 88 0.06 -4.96 -21.23
N LEU A 89 -0.99 -5.68 -20.83
CA LEU A 89 -0.84 -7.02 -20.26
C LEU A 89 -0.38 -8.05 -21.30
N LYS A 90 -0.61 -7.82 -22.59
CA LYS A 90 -0.24 -8.76 -23.65
C LYS A 90 1.28 -8.97 -23.74
N PRO A 91 2.13 -7.93 -23.78
CA PRO A 91 3.58 -8.08 -23.64
C PRO A 91 4.01 -8.85 -22.38
N ILE A 92 3.32 -8.66 -21.24
CA ILE A 92 3.61 -9.41 -20.01
C ILE A 92 3.34 -10.91 -20.22
N PHE A 93 2.23 -11.25 -20.87
CA PHE A 93 1.88 -12.64 -21.17
C PHE A 93 2.85 -13.28 -22.16
N ASP A 94 3.31 -12.53 -23.16
CA ASP A 94 4.32 -13.01 -24.11
C ASP A 94 5.65 -13.29 -23.38
N SER A 95 6.07 -12.39 -22.49
CA SER A 95 7.27 -12.59 -21.66
C SER A 95 7.13 -13.80 -20.72
N MET A 96 5.96 -14.02 -20.11
CA MET A 96 5.68 -15.21 -19.29
C MET A 96 5.88 -16.50 -20.07
N ALA A 97 5.39 -16.55 -21.32
CA ALA A 97 5.54 -17.71 -22.20
C ALA A 97 7.01 -17.93 -22.62
N ALA A 98 7.83 -16.88 -22.64
CA ALA A 98 9.23 -16.91 -23.01
C ALA A 98 10.19 -17.26 -21.86
N ILE A 99 9.74 -17.27 -20.59
CA ILE A 99 10.59 -17.67 -19.45
C ILE A 99 11.06 -19.12 -19.61
N ASP A 100 12.35 -19.35 -19.36
CA ASP A 100 13.00 -20.65 -19.43
C ASP A 100 12.33 -21.68 -18.49
N ALA A 101 12.12 -22.89 -19.00
CA ALA A 101 11.39 -23.92 -18.27
C ALA A 101 12.13 -24.43 -17.02
N GLU A 102 13.47 -24.44 -17.03
CA GLU A 102 14.26 -24.87 -15.87
C GLU A 102 14.22 -23.79 -14.77
N GLU A 103 14.22 -22.50 -15.12
CA GLU A 103 14.02 -21.41 -14.15
C GLU A 103 12.64 -21.50 -13.48
N VAL A 104 11.59 -21.75 -14.26
CA VAL A 104 10.23 -21.93 -13.74
C VAL A 104 10.17 -23.12 -12.79
N LYS A 105 10.71 -24.28 -13.20
CA LYS A 105 10.73 -25.49 -12.37
C LYS A 105 11.47 -25.26 -11.05
N LYS A 106 12.62 -24.60 -11.09
CA LYS A 106 13.40 -24.26 -9.88
C LYS A 106 12.61 -23.36 -8.92
N ASP A 107 11.87 -22.38 -9.44
CA ASP A 107 11.03 -21.52 -8.62
C ASP A 107 9.84 -22.29 -8.02
N MET A 108 9.20 -23.17 -8.80
CA MET A 108 8.12 -24.03 -8.32
C MET A 108 8.57 -24.95 -7.18
N GLU A 109 9.74 -25.58 -7.31
CA GLU A 109 10.35 -26.42 -6.28
C GLU A 109 10.63 -25.62 -5.00
N LYS A 110 11.15 -24.39 -5.14
CA LYS A 110 11.35 -23.47 -4.02
C LYS A 110 10.04 -23.20 -3.28
N ILE A 111 8.97 -22.82 -3.99
CA ILE A 111 7.66 -22.54 -3.37
C ILE A 111 7.14 -23.77 -2.61
N ARG A 112 7.21 -24.96 -3.21
CA ARG A 112 6.77 -26.22 -2.58
C ARG A 112 7.55 -26.55 -1.31
N SER A 113 8.83 -26.19 -1.27
CA SER A 113 9.68 -26.39 -0.08
C SER A 113 9.37 -25.41 1.06
N GLU A 114 8.92 -24.20 0.74
CA GLU A 114 8.69 -23.14 1.72
C GLU A 114 7.26 -23.12 2.28
N ILE A 115 6.26 -23.52 1.50
CA ILE A 115 4.86 -23.28 1.82
C ILE A 115 4.00 -24.50 1.50
N LYS A 116 3.09 -24.83 2.41
CA LYS A 116 2.07 -25.85 2.17
C LYS A 116 1.12 -25.40 1.05
N THR A 117 1.12 -26.14 -0.05
CA THR A 117 0.19 -25.96 -1.18
C THR A 117 -1.08 -26.78 -0.97
N ILE A 118 -2.26 -26.17 -1.18
CA ILE A 118 -3.57 -26.82 -1.05
C ILE A 118 -4.46 -26.37 -2.20
N GLU A 119 -5.10 -27.31 -2.90
CA GLU A 119 -6.04 -27.00 -4.00
C GLU A 119 -5.40 -26.18 -5.14
N ILE A 120 -4.13 -26.45 -5.46
CA ILE A 120 -3.40 -25.82 -6.58
C ILE A 120 -2.99 -26.87 -7.59
N SER A 121 -3.31 -26.64 -8.86
CA SER A 121 -2.79 -27.44 -9.97
C SER A 121 -1.36 -27.03 -10.31
N ASP A 122 -0.61 -27.94 -10.94
CA ASP A 122 0.73 -27.64 -11.45
C ASP A 122 0.70 -26.47 -12.44
N GLU A 123 -0.34 -26.37 -13.26
CA GLU A 123 -0.56 -25.23 -14.19
C GLU A 123 -0.61 -23.89 -13.45
N TYR A 124 -1.34 -23.79 -12.33
CA TYR A 124 -1.47 -22.53 -11.60
C TYR A 124 -0.15 -22.14 -10.93
N LEU A 125 0.60 -23.14 -10.46
CA LEU A 125 1.91 -22.92 -9.86
C LEU A 125 2.96 -22.55 -10.92
N GLU A 126 2.90 -23.16 -12.10
CA GLU A 126 3.75 -22.78 -13.24
C GLU A 126 3.49 -21.33 -13.66
N ASN A 127 2.22 -20.95 -13.83
CA ASN A 127 1.82 -19.58 -14.16
C ASN A 127 2.24 -18.57 -13.09
N HIS A 128 2.13 -18.94 -11.81
CA HIS A 128 2.65 -18.15 -10.69
C HIS A 128 4.14 -17.87 -10.86
N SER A 129 4.95 -18.91 -11.09
CA SER A 129 6.40 -18.78 -11.23
C SER A 129 6.79 -17.97 -12.47
N ARG A 130 6.13 -18.21 -13.62
CA ARG A 130 6.32 -17.42 -14.84
C ARG A 130 6.01 -15.95 -14.63
N LEU A 131 4.89 -15.64 -13.99
CA LEU A 131 4.51 -14.25 -13.70
C LEU A 131 5.50 -13.60 -12.73
N TYR A 132 5.87 -14.28 -11.65
CA TYR A 132 6.83 -13.77 -10.67
C TYR A 132 8.17 -13.42 -11.34
N LEU A 133 8.73 -14.33 -12.14
CA LEU A 133 9.98 -14.12 -12.86
C LEU A 133 9.86 -13.01 -13.92
N THR A 134 8.75 -12.96 -14.65
CA THR A 134 8.48 -11.91 -15.63
C THR A 134 8.44 -10.53 -14.99
N LEU A 135 7.71 -10.38 -13.89
CA LEU A 135 7.62 -9.12 -13.16
C LEU A 135 8.98 -8.72 -12.58
N ARG A 136 9.74 -9.68 -12.02
CA ARG A 136 11.11 -9.46 -11.54
C ARG A 136 12.01 -8.89 -12.64
N ASN A 137 11.99 -9.48 -13.83
CA ASN A 137 12.79 -9.04 -14.97
C ASN A 137 12.35 -7.65 -15.44
N LEU A 138 11.04 -7.44 -15.63
CA LEU A 138 10.48 -6.14 -16.03
C LEU A 138 10.90 -5.01 -15.07
N ILE A 139 10.78 -5.25 -13.76
CA ILE A 139 11.15 -4.27 -12.73
C ILE A 139 12.63 -3.87 -12.87
N GLN A 140 13.52 -4.85 -13.08
CA GLN A 140 14.95 -4.60 -13.21
C GLN A 140 15.30 -3.90 -14.54
N GLU A 141 14.75 -4.38 -15.65
CA GLU A 141 15.03 -3.87 -17.00
C GLU A 141 14.55 -2.42 -17.17
N GLN A 142 13.37 -2.09 -16.64
CA GLN A 142 12.77 -0.76 -16.75
C GLN A 142 13.19 0.17 -15.60
N GLY A 143 13.83 -0.35 -14.55
CA GLY A 143 14.22 0.43 -13.36
C GLY A 143 13.02 0.93 -12.57
N LEU A 144 11.96 0.13 -12.46
CA LEU A 144 10.76 0.48 -11.72
C LEU A 144 11.03 0.52 -10.20
N ASN A 145 10.32 1.39 -9.49
CA ASN A 145 10.35 1.46 -8.02
C ASN A 145 9.07 0.94 -7.38
N ALA A 146 7.99 0.88 -8.17
CA ALA A 146 6.68 0.37 -7.77
C ALA A 146 5.90 -0.08 -9.01
N GLY A 147 4.83 -0.83 -8.80
CA GLY A 147 3.91 -1.21 -9.86
C GLY A 147 2.46 -1.12 -9.42
N ILE A 148 1.58 -1.25 -10.39
CA ILE A 148 0.15 -1.50 -10.21
C ILE A 148 -0.24 -2.51 -11.27
N ILE A 149 -1.13 -3.45 -10.95
CA ILE A 149 -1.56 -4.46 -11.90
C ILE A 149 -3.08 -4.55 -11.99
N LYS A 150 -3.57 -4.61 -13.23
CA LYS A 150 -4.92 -5.06 -13.54
C LYS A 150 -5.00 -6.58 -13.36
N CYS A 151 -5.29 -7.01 -12.13
CA CYS A 151 -5.24 -8.43 -11.75
C CYS A 151 -6.40 -9.28 -12.30
N TRP A 152 -7.42 -8.67 -12.92
CA TRP A 152 -8.55 -9.31 -13.61
C TRP A 152 -9.23 -8.33 -14.59
N PRO A 153 -10.00 -8.79 -15.59
CA PRO A 153 -10.29 -10.19 -15.95
C PRO A 153 -9.23 -10.88 -16.82
N GLU A 154 -8.32 -10.18 -17.48
CA GLU A 154 -7.42 -10.75 -18.50
C GLU A 154 -6.46 -11.81 -17.94
N MET A 155 -5.95 -11.58 -16.72
CA MET A 155 -5.15 -12.56 -15.97
C MET A 155 -5.95 -13.85 -15.67
N GLY A 156 -7.29 -13.73 -15.64
CA GLY A 156 -8.25 -14.82 -15.55
C GLY A 156 -8.16 -15.77 -16.75
N VAL A 157 -8.02 -15.23 -17.95
CA VAL A 157 -7.96 -16.03 -19.19
C VAL A 157 -6.76 -16.99 -19.18
N LEU A 158 -5.66 -16.56 -18.56
CA LEU A 158 -4.43 -17.35 -18.43
C LEU A 158 -4.27 -18.08 -17.09
N LYS A 159 -5.30 -18.13 -16.25
CA LYS A 159 -5.21 -18.80 -14.95
C LYS A 159 -4.08 -18.32 -14.05
N THR A 160 -3.81 -17.02 -14.10
CA THR A 160 -2.66 -16.38 -13.46
C THR A 160 -3.04 -15.23 -12.52
N THR A 161 -4.20 -15.30 -11.86
CA THR A 161 -4.55 -14.30 -10.84
C THR A 161 -3.40 -14.14 -9.83
N PRO A 162 -2.89 -12.91 -9.60
CA PRO A 162 -1.50 -12.73 -9.19
C PRO A 162 -1.30 -12.62 -7.67
N CYS A 163 -2.32 -12.82 -6.84
CA CYS A 163 -2.29 -12.40 -5.43
C CYS A 163 -1.06 -12.93 -4.66
N ALA A 164 -0.74 -14.23 -4.77
CA ALA A 164 0.45 -14.76 -4.11
C ALA A 164 1.78 -14.27 -4.73
N VAL A 165 1.80 -13.94 -6.03
CA VAL A 165 2.97 -13.30 -6.67
C VAL A 165 3.20 -11.91 -6.08
N LEU A 166 2.13 -11.12 -5.92
CA LEU A 166 2.19 -9.79 -5.32
C LEU A 166 2.67 -9.84 -3.86
N SER A 167 2.25 -10.86 -3.10
CA SER A 167 2.77 -11.11 -1.74
C SER A 167 4.28 -11.35 -1.72
N ARG A 168 4.81 -12.14 -2.67
CA ARG A 168 6.25 -12.37 -2.78
C ARG A 168 7.00 -11.08 -3.11
N MET A 169 6.48 -10.26 -4.02
CA MET A 169 7.05 -8.94 -4.32
C MET A 169 7.05 -8.03 -3.09
N ALA A 170 5.97 -8.03 -2.30
CA ALA A 170 5.88 -7.28 -1.06
C ALA A 170 6.89 -7.74 0.00
N ASP A 171 7.18 -9.03 0.09
CA ASP A 171 8.26 -9.57 0.94
C ASP A 171 9.65 -9.09 0.49
N GLU A 172 9.84 -8.85 -0.81
CA GLU A 172 11.07 -8.29 -1.38
C GLU A 172 11.16 -6.76 -1.26
N GLY A 173 10.12 -6.12 -0.72
CA GLY A 173 10.05 -4.67 -0.58
C GLY A 173 9.59 -3.94 -1.84
N PHE A 174 9.06 -4.65 -2.84
CA PHE A 174 8.50 -4.05 -4.04
C PHE A 174 6.97 -3.94 -3.93
N ILE A 175 6.46 -2.72 -4.02
CA ILE A 175 5.02 -2.45 -3.93
C ILE A 175 4.38 -2.65 -5.29
N ILE A 176 3.36 -3.52 -5.35
CA ILE A 176 2.46 -3.63 -6.50
C ILE A 176 1.02 -3.47 -6.03
N GLY A 177 0.37 -2.39 -6.46
CA GLY A 177 -1.05 -2.17 -6.23
C GLY A 177 -1.94 -3.15 -6.97
N CYS A 178 -3.05 -3.55 -6.35
CA CYS A 178 -4.03 -4.44 -6.95
C CYS A 178 -5.11 -3.65 -7.72
N GLU A 179 -5.76 -4.29 -8.69
CA GLU A 179 -6.98 -3.81 -9.37
C GLU A 179 -6.87 -2.41 -10.02
N GLY A 180 -5.67 -2.01 -10.41
CA GLY A 180 -5.47 -0.68 -10.97
C GLY A 180 -5.66 0.46 -9.96
N ASP A 181 -5.78 0.21 -8.65
CA ASP A 181 -6.09 1.24 -7.64
C ASP A 181 -4.85 2.09 -7.31
N MET A 182 -4.65 3.12 -8.12
CA MET A 182 -3.56 4.09 -8.00
C MET A 182 -3.58 4.82 -6.67
N ASP A 183 -4.74 5.25 -6.20
CA ASP A 183 -4.80 6.10 -5.02
C ASP A 183 -4.44 5.30 -3.76
N ALA A 184 -4.96 4.08 -3.61
CA ALA A 184 -4.53 3.19 -2.52
C ALA A 184 -3.04 2.81 -2.63
N THR A 185 -2.51 2.66 -3.85
CA THR A 185 -1.07 2.42 -4.06
C THR A 185 -0.20 3.61 -3.63
N ILE A 186 -0.66 4.84 -3.85
CA ILE A 186 0.04 6.04 -3.35
C ILE A 186 0.08 6.02 -1.81
N ALA A 187 -1.01 5.64 -1.15
CA ALA A 187 -1.03 5.47 0.32
C ALA A 187 -0.02 4.40 0.79
N MET A 188 0.07 3.27 0.08
CA MET A 188 1.06 2.23 0.34
C MET A 188 2.49 2.75 0.20
N LEU A 189 2.79 3.51 -0.85
CA LEU A 189 4.11 4.09 -1.09
C LEU A 189 4.48 5.09 0.01
N ILE A 190 3.55 5.96 0.42
CA ILE A 190 3.77 6.91 1.50
C ILE A 190 4.12 6.18 2.80
N GLN A 191 3.31 5.19 3.19
CA GLN A 191 3.53 4.42 4.41
C GLN A 191 4.88 3.68 4.36
N ASN A 192 5.16 2.97 3.28
CA ASN A 192 6.43 2.27 3.10
C ASN A 192 7.63 3.22 3.09
N TYR A 193 7.54 4.40 2.47
CA TYR A 193 8.65 5.34 2.45
C TYR A 193 8.89 6.03 3.80
N LEU A 194 7.86 6.10 4.65
CA LEU A 194 7.97 6.58 6.03
C LEU A 194 8.57 5.54 6.98
N THR A 195 8.34 4.25 6.74
CA THR A 195 8.67 3.16 7.68
C THR A 195 9.75 2.20 7.21
N ASP A 196 9.97 2.11 5.89
CA ASP A 196 10.74 1.05 5.23
C ASP A 196 10.26 -0.38 5.58
N THR A 197 8.97 -0.52 5.90
CA THR A 197 8.34 -1.81 6.25
C THR A 197 7.29 -2.24 5.23
N THR A 198 6.93 -3.54 5.27
CA THR A 198 5.87 -4.11 4.42
C THR A 198 4.51 -3.51 4.79
N VAL A 199 3.73 -3.15 3.76
CA VAL A 199 2.38 -2.60 3.86
C VAL A 199 1.36 -3.57 3.26
N PHE A 200 0.10 -3.44 3.65
CA PHE A 200 -0.99 -4.30 3.21
C PHE A 200 -2.12 -3.46 2.61
N MET A 201 -2.42 -3.67 1.32
CA MET A 201 -3.64 -3.18 0.68
C MET A 201 -4.80 -4.10 1.05
N SER A 202 -5.90 -3.56 1.54
CA SER A 202 -7.03 -4.33 2.06
C SER A 202 -8.37 -3.73 1.68
N ASP A 203 -9.40 -4.57 1.67
CA ASP A 203 -10.79 -4.20 1.76
C ASP A 203 -11.23 -4.11 3.23
N LEU A 204 -12.08 -3.17 3.58
CA LEU A 204 -12.86 -3.21 4.82
C LEU A 204 -14.16 -3.97 4.54
N ILE A 205 -14.26 -5.22 5.02
CA ILE A 205 -15.36 -6.13 4.63
C ILE A 205 -16.42 -6.35 5.71
N ASN A 206 -16.11 -6.05 6.97
CA ASN A 206 -17.05 -6.23 8.07
C ASN A 206 -16.69 -5.33 9.25
N ILE A 207 -17.69 -5.00 10.09
CA ILE A 207 -17.50 -4.35 11.38
C ILE A 207 -18.22 -5.13 12.49
N ASP A 208 -17.70 -5.01 13.71
CA ASP A 208 -18.34 -5.46 14.94
C ASP A 208 -18.43 -4.27 15.91
N GLU A 209 -19.65 -3.76 16.12
CA GLU A 209 -19.90 -2.61 17.00
C GLU A 209 -19.67 -2.94 18.48
N MET A 210 -19.88 -4.20 18.90
CA MET A 210 -19.73 -4.59 20.30
C MET A 210 -18.26 -4.65 20.70
N GLU A 211 -17.42 -5.21 19.83
CA GLU A 211 -15.97 -5.31 20.05
C GLU A 211 -15.20 -4.07 19.57
N ASN A 212 -15.89 -3.16 18.87
CA ASN A 212 -15.32 -2.02 18.16
C ASN A 212 -14.20 -2.41 17.18
N THR A 213 -14.43 -3.44 16.38
CA THR A 213 -13.45 -3.95 15.42
C THR A 213 -13.91 -3.85 13.97
N ALA A 214 -12.95 -3.63 13.07
CA ALA A 214 -13.15 -3.69 11.62
C ALA A 214 -12.28 -4.81 11.04
N LEU A 215 -12.87 -5.66 10.20
CA LEU A 215 -12.18 -6.74 9.51
C LEU A 215 -11.62 -6.22 8.19
N PHE A 216 -10.30 -6.12 8.13
CA PHE A 216 -9.58 -5.86 6.90
C PHE A 216 -9.19 -7.18 6.24
N TRP A 217 -9.52 -7.34 4.98
CA TRP A 217 -9.33 -8.58 4.22
C TRP A 217 -8.86 -8.26 2.80
N HIS A 218 -8.16 -9.18 2.15
CA HIS A 218 -8.06 -9.15 0.70
C HIS A 218 -7.72 -10.55 0.17
N CYS A 219 -7.75 -10.70 -1.15
CA CYS A 219 -7.68 -11.96 -1.85
C CYS A 219 -6.45 -12.85 -1.57
N GLY A 220 -5.29 -12.31 -1.15
CA GLY A 220 -4.14 -13.14 -0.74
C GLY A 220 -2.75 -12.57 -1.02
N GLN A 221 -2.61 -11.25 -1.06
CA GLN A 221 -1.45 -10.50 -1.54
C GLN A 221 -0.65 -9.79 -0.43
N ALA A 222 -1.04 -9.92 0.83
CA ALA A 222 -0.20 -9.44 1.94
C ALA A 222 1.14 -10.18 1.94
N GLY A 223 2.24 -9.47 2.13
CA GLY A 223 3.56 -10.09 2.30
C GLY A 223 3.57 -11.05 3.50
N ARG A 224 4.24 -12.19 3.38
CA ARG A 224 4.31 -13.23 4.42
C ARG A 224 5.01 -12.72 5.68
N LYS A 225 5.83 -11.67 5.59
CA LYS A 225 6.40 -10.94 6.74
C LYS A 225 5.35 -10.37 7.70
N LEU A 226 4.10 -10.21 7.24
CA LEU A 226 2.98 -9.75 8.06
C LEU A 226 2.17 -10.90 8.69
N LYS A 227 2.50 -12.16 8.42
CA LYS A 227 1.81 -13.33 8.98
C LYS A 227 1.83 -13.30 10.51
N ASP A 228 0.70 -13.58 11.13
CA ASP A 228 0.64 -13.87 12.57
C ASP A 228 1.50 -15.12 12.86
N PRO A 229 2.50 -15.06 13.76
CA PRO A 229 3.32 -16.21 14.14
C PRO A 229 2.50 -17.46 14.51
N GLY A 230 1.33 -17.29 15.14
CA GLY A 230 0.42 -18.36 15.54
C GLY A 230 -0.54 -18.87 14.44
N SER A 231 -0.52 -18.26 13.25
CA SER A 231 -1.36 -18.68 12.12
C SER A 231 -0.59 -19.52 11.11
N ASP A 232 -1.25 -20.54 10.56
CA ASP A 232 -0.74 -21.26 9.39
C ASP A 232 -0.80 -20.36 8.14
N ILE A 233 0.14 -20.57 7.21
CA ILE A 233 0.07 -20.00 5.87
C ILE A 233 -0.08 -21.12 4.84
N LYS A 234 -1.04 -20.94 3.94
CA LYS A 234 -1.34 -21.86 2.86
C LYS A 234 -1.29 -21.12 1.53
N LEU A 235 -0.69 -21.73 0.53
CA LEU A 235 -0.83 -21.29 -0.86
C LEU A 235 -2.02 -22.06 -1.47
N SER A 236 -3.02 -21.35 -1.98
CA SER A 236 -4.22 -21.93 -2.59
C SER A 236 -4.69 -21.12 -3.82
N ASN A 237 -5.79 -21.52 -4.45
CA ASN A 237 -6.36 -20.80 -5.59
C ASN A 237 -6.94 -19.43 -5.19
N HIS A 238 -7.27 -18.55 -6.13
CA HIS A 238 -7.89 -17.27 -5.78
C HIS A 238 -9.28 -17.47 -5.14
N PRO A 239 -9.63 -16.78 -4.03
CA PRO A 239 -10.87 -17.02 -3.27
C PRO A 239 -12.14 -16.85 -4.09
N LEU A 240 -12.16 -15.89 -5.02
CA LEU A 240 -13.33 -15.56 -5.83
C LEU A 240 -13.29 -16.16 -7.24
N ALA A 241 -12.09 -16.37 -7.79
CA ALA A 241 -11.93 -16.79 -9.17
C ALA A 241 -11.71 -18.31 -9.31
N GLY A 242 -11.36 -19.00 -8.21
CA GLY A 242 -11.10 -20.44 -8.21
C GLY A 242 -9.84 -20.87 -8.96
N GLN A 243 -9.00 -19.92 -9.39
CA GLN A 243 -7.84 -20.11 -10.27
C GLN A 243 -6.67 -19.20 -9.90
N GLY A 244 -5.49 -19.44 -10.47
CA GLY A 244 -4.29 -18.70 -10.08
C GLY A 244 -3.88 -19.03 -8.64
N THR A 245 -3.23 -18.08 -7.96
CA THR A 245 -2.64 -18.35 -6.64
C THR A 245 -2.84 -17.19 -5.65
N ALA A 246 -3.10 -17.55 -4.39
CA ALA A 246 -3.33 -16.64 -3.28
C ALA A 246 -2.83 -17.26 -1.96
N PHE A 247 -2.33 -16.43 -1.05
CA PHE A 247 -2.02 -16.87 0.31
C PHE A 247 -3.21 -16.71 1.24
N TYR A 248 -3.41 -17.71 2.10
CA TYR A 248 -4.42 -17.65 3.16
C TYR A 248 -3.77 -17.71 4.53
N THR A 249 -3.97 -16.66 5.33
CA THR A 249 -3.46 -16.57 6.69
C THR A 249 -4.07 -15.39 7.44
N ALA A 250 -3.95 -15.38 8.76
CA ALA A 250 -4.18 -14.17 9.56
C ALA A 250 -2.90 -13.34 9.65
N LEU A 251 -3.04 -12.01 9.70
CA LEU A 251 -1.91 -11.10 9.87
C LEU A 251 -1.67 -10.83 11.36
N LYS A 252 -0.43 -10.47 11.70
CA LYS A 252 0.05 -10.27 13.07
C LYS A 252 -0.69 -9.14 13.80
N SER A 253 -0.71 -9.24 15.12
CA SER A 253 -1.19 -8.16 15.99
C SER A 253 -0.21 -6.99 16.05
N GLY A 254 -0.68 -5.84 16.53
CA GLY A 254 0.12 -4.65 16.83
C GLY A 254 -0.53 -3.36 16.38
N ARG A 255 0.08 -2.24 16.77
CA ARG A 255 -0.34 -0.90 16.38
C ARG A 255 -0.35 -0.74 14.87
N VAL A 256 -1.43 -0.19 14.31
CA VAL A 256 -1.56 0.06 12.87
C VAL A 256 -2.02 1.47 12.55
N THR A 257 -1.46 2.02 11.46
CA THR A 257 -2.01 3.19 10.77
C THR A 257 -2.74 2.70 9.52
N ILE A 258 -4.00 3.11 9.35
CA ILE A 258 -4.84 2.81 8.20
C ILE A 258 -4.97 4.08 7.37
N ALA A 259 -4.67 4.02 6.08
CA ALA A 259 -4.71 5.19 5.22
C ALA A 259 -5.30 4.86 3.85
N ARG A 260 -6.01 5.83 3.27
CA ARG A 260 -6.38 5.79 1.85
C ARG A 260 -6.24 7.18 1.25
N MET A 261 -5.45 7.32 0.18
CA MET A 261 -5.57 8.51 -0.65
C MET A 261 -6.84 8.37 -1.49
N CYS A 262 -7.56 9.47 -1.67
CA CYS A 262 -8.82 9.49 -2.40
C CYS A 262 -8.80 10.67 -3.37
N LYS A 263 -8.90 10.43 -4.67
CA LYS A 263 -9.30 11.48 -5.61
C LYS A 263 -10.82 11.70 -5.48
N ILE A 264 -11.22 12.72 -4.72
CA ILE A 264 -12.62 13.12 -4.59
C ILE A 264 -12.82 14.39 -5.41
N ARG A 265 -13.56 14.25 -6.52
CA ARG A 265 -13.69 15.30 -7.55
C ARG A 265 -12.30 15.66 -8.11
N ASP A 266 -11.89 16.92 -8.02
CA ASP A 266 -10.64 17.43 -8.59
C ASP A 266 -9.50 17.57 -7.55
N ARG A 267 -9.69 17.02 -6.34
CA ARG A 267 -8.72 17.12 -5.25
C ARG A 267 -8.42 15.78 -4.63
N TYR A 268 -7.19 15.62 -4.16
CA TYR A 268 -6.84 14.53 -3.27
C TYR A 268 -7.26 14.86 -1.84
N LYS A 269 -7.82 13.86 -1.16
CA LYS A 269 -7.96 13.81 0.30
C LYS A 269 -7.22 12.57 0.82
N LEU A 270 -6.87 12.58 2.10
CA LEU A 270 -6.36 11.41 2.83
C LEU A 270 -7.41 10.98 3.85
N PHE A 271 -7.96 9.79 3.73
CA PHE A 271 -8.61 9.11 4.86
C PHE A 271 -7.52 8.54 5.78
N LEU A 272 -7.60 8.83 7.08
CA LEU A 272 -6.60 8.42 8.05
C LEU A 272 -7.27 7.93 9.33
N ALA A 273 -6.93 6.70 9.73
CA ALA A 273 -7.39 6.05 10.95
C ALA A 273 -6.21 5.41 11.69
N LYS A 274 -6.41 5.18 12.99
CA LYS A 274 -5.50 4.41 13.84
C LYS A 274 -6.25 3.28 14.53
N GLY A 275 -5.52 2.22 14.87
CA GLY A 275 -6.06 1.12 15.64
C GLY A 275 -4.99 0.14 16.09
N GLU A 276 -5.44 -0.94 16.71
CA GLU A 276 -4.62 -2.07 17.12
C GLU A 276 -5.10 -3.31 16.36
N ALA A 277 -4.25 -3.89 15.52
CA ALA A 277 -4.49 -5.22 14.96
C ALA A 277 -4.51 -6.24 16.10
N VAL A 278 -5.58 -7.03 16.18
CA VAL A 278 -5.81 -8.02 17.25
C VAL A 278 -5.77 -9.45 16.72
N PRO A 279 -5.55 -10.47 17.60
CA PRO A 279 -5.54 -11.86 17.18
C PRO A 279 -6.80 -12.21 16.38
N THR A 280 -6.59 -12.74 15.18
CA THR A 280 -7.67 -12.94 14.20
C THR A 280 -7.73 -14.39 13.76
N LYS A 281 -8.94 -14.95 13.75
CA LYS A 281 -9.20 -16.26 13.14
C LYS A 281 -9.47 -16.09 11.65
N VAL A 282 -8.92 -16.98 10.85
CA VAL A 282 -9.21 -17.04 9.40
C VAL A 282 -10.65 -17.53 9.23
N VAL A 283 -11.56 -16.66 8.82
CA VAL A 283 -13.00 -16.96 8.65
C VAL A 283 -13.41 -17.19 7.19
N THR A 284 -12.55 -16.82 6.24
CA THR A 284 -12.76 -17.02 4.80
C THR A 284 -11.41 -17.22 4.09
N LYS A 285 -11.44 -17.64 2.82
CA LYS A 285 -10.24 -17.71 1.98
C LYS A 285 -9.66 -16.29 1.78
N GLY A 286 -8.35 -16.14 1.82
CA GLY A 286 -7.63 -14.85 1.71
C GLY A 286 -6.80 -14.50 2.93
N VAL A 287 -6.28 -13.28 2.97
CA VAL A 287 -5.53 -12.73 4.11
C VAL A 287 -6.39 -11.74 4.87
N MET A 288 -6.29 -11.74 6.20
CA MET A 288 -7.13 -10.85 7.01
C MET A 288 -6.57 -10.51 8.39
N VAL A 289 -7.10 -9.42 8.95
CA VAL A 289 -6.86 -8.99 10.32
C VAL A 289 -8.03 -8.15 10.81
N ASN A 290 -8.48 -8.41 12.04
CA ASN A 290 -9.35 -7.51 12.77
C ASN A 290 -8.51 -6.40 13.39
N VAL A 291 -8.96 -5.16 13.25
CA VAL A 291 -8.36 -4.00 13.90
C VAL A 291 -9.37 -3.42 14.86
N LYS A 292 -8.99 -3.30 16.13
CA LYS A 292 -9.73 -2.51 17.10
C LYS A 292 -9.46 -1.03 16.82
N MET A 293 -10.48 -0.33 16.35
CA MET A 293 -10.37 1.06 15.92
C MET A 293 -10.30 1.99 17.14
N GLU A 294 -9.61 3.12 17.03
CA GLU A 294 -9.62 4.15 18.09
C GLU A 294 -10.97 4.86 18.19
N THR A 295 -11.67 5.01 17.07
CA THR A 295 -13.01 5.60 16.97
C THR A 295 -14.07 4.52 16.86
N PRO A 296 -15.31 4.74 17.32
CA PRO A 296 -16.42 3.83 17.10
C PRO A 296 -16.56 3.42 15.63
N VAL A 297 -16.49 2.12 15.33
CA VAL A 297 -16.51 1.59 13.95
C VAL A 297 -17.74 2.00 13.16
N ARG A 298 -18.85 2.23 13.86
CA ARG A 298 -20.07 2.79 13.28
C ARG A 298 -19.82 4.19 12.73
N GLU A 299 -19.21 5.07 13.50
CA GLU A 299 -18.87 6.44 13.07
C GLU A 299 -17.89 6.41 11.88
N VAL A 300 -16.89 5.53 11.93
CA VAL A 300 -15.95 5.31 10.81
C VAL A 300 -16.71 4.95 9.54
N LEU A 301 -17.66 4.02 9.61
CA LEU A 301 -18.47 3.60 8.46
C LEU A 301 -19.34 4.73 7.90
N TYR A 302 -20.00 5.52 8.77
CA TYR A 302 -20.79 6.67 8.32
C TYR A 302 -19.89 7.72 7.64
N ARG A 303 -18.73 8.03 8.21
CA ARG A 303 -17.78 8.98 7.61
C ARG A 303 -17.22 8.50 6.28
N ILE A 304 -16.93 7.20 6.13
CA ILE A 304 -16.55 6.59 4.84
C ILE A 304 -17.64 6.85 3.79
N ALA A 305 -18.91 6.62 4.14
CA ALA A 305 -20.03 6.81 3.23
C ALA A 305 -20.29 8.29 2.89
N GLU A 306 -20.24 9.17 3.89
CA GLU A 306 -20.47 10.62 3.72
C GLU A 306 -19.40 11.30 2.87
N GLU A 307 -18.13 10.94 3.06
CA GLU A 307 -17.01 11.52 2.32
C GLU A 307 -16.75 10.81 0.98
N GLY A 308 -17.38 9.65 0.75
CA GLY A 308 -17.21 8.86 -0.47
C GLY A 308 -15.84 8.19 -0.56
N VAL A 309 -15.34 7.67 0.55
CA VAL A 309 -14.04 6.98 0.64
C VAL A 309 -14.15 5.60 -0.02
N PRO A 310 -13.34 5.29 -1.06
CA PRO A 310 -13.42 3.98 -1.70
C PRO A 310 -12.84 2.83 -0.86
N HIS A 311 -13.07 1.60 -1.33
CA HIS A 311 -12.96 0.36 -0.56
C HIS A 311 -11.54 -0.11 -0.19
N HIS A 312 -10.50 0.20 -0.97
CA HIS A 312 -9.13 -0.24 -0.62
C HIS A 312 -8.44 0.69 0.38
N TYR A 313 -7.85 0.13 1.43
CA TYR A 313 -7.06 0.84 2.43
C TYR A 313 -5.65 0.28 2.48
N SER A 314 -4.69 1.12 2.84
CA SER A 314 -3.31 0.71 3.13
C SER A 314 -3.10 0.64 4.64
N LEU A 315 -2.64 -0.51 5.11
CA LEU A 315 -2.29 -0.77 6.50
C LEU A 315 -0.78 -0.91 6.64
N VAL A 316 -0.21 -0.23 7.64
CA VAL A 316 1.17 -0.41 8.09
C VAL A 316 1.19 -0.62 9.60
N TRP A 317 2.02 -1.56 10.08
CA TRP A 317 2.17 -1.91 11.51
C TRP A 317 3.09 -0.93 12.24
N GLU A 318 2.83 0.36 12.08
CA GLU A 318 3.55 1.48 12.69
C GLU A 318 2.56 2.63 12.93
N ASP A 319 2.82 3.48 13.92
CA ASP A 319 2.08 4.74 14.11
C ASP A 319 2.80 5.87 13.35
N VAL A 320 2.30 6.20 12.16
CA VAL A 320 2.84 7.24 11.27
C VAL A 320 1.79 8.28 10.90
N ALA A 321 0.68 8.33 11.65
CA ALA A 321 -0.43 9.23 11.36
C ALA A 321 0.00 10.70 11.38
N ASP A 322 0.85 11.10 12.33
CA ASP A 322 1.34 12.49 12.43
C ASP A 322 2.21 12.88 11.22
N GLU A 323 3.08 12.00 10.76
CA GLU A 323 3.87 12.21 9.54
C GLU A 323 2.98 12.31 8.30
N MET A 324 1.93 11.49 8.19
CA MET A 324 0.99 11.56 7.07
C MET A 324 0.18 12.86 7.08
N ARG A 325 -0.31 13.30 8.25
CA ARG A 325 -0.96 14.62 8.43
C ARG A 325 -0.04 15.75 8.01
N LEU A 326 1.21 15.69 8.48
CA LEU A 326 2.21 16.70 8.15
C LEU A 326 2.46 16.77 6.65
N MET A 327 2.63 15.60 5.99
CA MET A 327 2.79 15.53 4.54
C MET A 327 1.59 16.14 3.80
N CYS A 328 0.37 15.79 4.20
CA CYS A 328 -0.85 16.34 3.61
C CYS A 328 -0.94 17.86 3.77
N LYS A 329 -0.59 18.39 4.94
CA LYS A 329 -0.48 19.85 5.17
C LYS A 329 0.51 20.52 4.22
N LEU A 330 1.66 19.90 3.93
CA LEU A 330 2.65 20.46 3.00
C LEU A 330 2.15 20.50 1.54
N LEU A 331 1.35 19.48 1.18
CA LEU A 331 0.80 19.28 -0.16
C LEU A 331 -0.58 19.94 -0.36
N ASP A 332 -1.13 20.61 0.66
CA ASP A 332 -2.50 21.16 0.65
C ASP A 332 -3.57 20.09 0.35
N ILE A 333 -3.39 18.91 0.97
CA ILE A 333 -4.30 17.78 0.91
C ILE A 333 -5.10 17.75 2.22
N GLU A 334 -6.42 17.71 2.10
CA GLU A 334 -7.33 17.60 3.25
C GLU A 334 -7.24 16.20 3.86
N VAL A 335 -7.27 16.11 5.19
CA VAL A 335 -7.32 14.84 5.92
C VAL A 335 -8.74 14.61 6.44
N ILE A 336 -9.35 13.51 6.00
CA ILE A 336 -10.58 12.96 6.58
C ILE A 336 -10.14 12.14 7.80
N GLU A 337 -10.21 12.77 8.97
CA GLU A 337 -9.95 12.11 10.25
C GLU A 337 -11.16 11.25 10.63
N VAL A 338 -10.88 10.04 11.07
CA VAL A 338 -11.85 9.09 11.61
C VAL A 338 -11.28 8.30 12.76
#